data_AF-A0A7K0YTK9-F1
#
_entry.id   AF-A0A7K0YTK9-F1
#
_cell.length_a   1.000
_cell.length_b   1.000
_cell.length_c   1.000
_cell.angle_alpha   90.00
_cell.angle_beta   90.00
_cell.angle_gamma   90.00
#
_symmetry.space_group_name_H-M   'P 1'
#
loop_
_entity.id
_entity.type
_entity.pdbx_description
1 polymer ?
#
loop_
_entity_poly.entity_id
_entity_poly.type
_entity_poly.pdbx_seq_one_letter_code
_entity_poly.pdbx_strand_id
1 'polypeptide(L)'
;MVSVETVELFTSLLALVALVGGLGFALVGGYVAPTTTLVSEIRRLSLWLAWLVAAVATAGSLYFSEVAHYAPCRLCWFQRICMYPLAG
;
A
#
# COMPACT_ATOMS: atom_id res chain seq x y z
N MET A 1 -4.94 7.81 23.67
CA MET A 1 -4.20 8.65 22.69
C MET A 1 -3.20 7.72 22.04
N VAL A 2 -3.45 7.26 20.82
CA VAL A 2 -2.50 6.36 20.12
C VAL A 2 -1.28 7.20 19.77
N SER A 3 -0.10 6.82 20.28
CA SER A 3 1.15 7.55 20.00
C SER A 3 1.55 7.38 18.53
N VAL A 4 2.11 8.43 17.93
CA VAL A 4 2.55 8.41 16.52
C VAL A 4 3.59 7.32 16.29
N GLU A 5 4.47 7.07 17.27
CA GLU A 5 5.42 5.95 17.28
C GLU A 5 4.74 4.59 17.13
N THR A 6 3.55 4.38 17.71
CA THR A 6 2.79 3.12 17.54
C THR A 6 2.35 2.93 16.09
N VAL A 7 1.95 4.02 15.42
CA VAL A 7 1.48 3.99 14.03
C VAL A 7 2.66 3.81 13.07
N GLU A 8 3.79 4.46 13.34
CA GLU A 8 5.04 4.30 12.59
C GLU A 8 5.61 2.88 12.72
N LEU A 9 5.66 2.33 13.93
CA LEU A 9 6.08 0.94 14.15
C LEU A 9 5.19 -0.04 13.38
N PHE A 10 3.87 0.21 13.38
CA PHE A 10 2.93 -0.63 12.66
C PHE A 10 3.14 -0.58 11.14
N THR A 11 3.29 0.60 10.54
CA THR A 11 3.55 0.73 9.10
C THR A 11 4.92 0.17 8.70
N SER A 12 5.95 0.34 9.53
CA SER A 12 7.27 -0.26 9.30
C SER A 12 7.23 -1.79 9.36
N LEU A 13 6.53 -2.38 10.34
CA LEU A 13 6.33 -3.84 10.43
C LEU A 13 5.57 -4.37 9.22
N LEU A 14 4.50 -3.70 8.81
CA LEU A 14 3.70 -4.10 7.65
C LEU A 14 4.53 -4.07 6.37
N ALA A 15 5.36 -3.04 6.19
CA ALA A 15 6.27 -2.93 5.05
C ALA A 15 7.31 -4.06 5.01
N LEU A 16 7.87 -4.42 6.17
CA LEU A 16 8.84 -5.52 6.27
C LEU A 16 8.18 -6.88 5.93
N VAL A 17 6.98 -7.14 6.45
CA VAL A 17 6.22 -8.34 6.12
C VAL A 17 5.88 -8.39 4.63
N ALA A 18 5.45 -7.27 4.04
CA ALA A 18 5.15 -7.20 2.61
C ALA A 18 6.40 -7.48 1.74
N LEU A 19 7.56 -6.95 2.14
CA LEU A 19 8.82 -7.17 1.42
C LEU A 19 9.27 -8.64 1.53
N VAL A 20 9.32 -9.20 2.73
CA VAL A 20 9.72 -10.61 2.94
C VAL A 20 8.74 -11.56 2.26
N GLY A 21 7.44 -11.31 2.38
CA GLY A 21 6.40 -12.09 1.73
C GLY A 21 6.50 -12.02 0.21
N GLY A 22 6.68 -10.83 -0.36
CA GLY A 22 6.83 -10.64 -1.80
C GLY A 22 8.10 -11.30 -2.36
N LEU A 23 9.22 -11.20 -1.64
CA LEU A 23 10.49 -11.78 -2.05
C LEU A 23 10.46 -13.31 -1.93
N GLY A 24 9.91 -13.84 -0.83
CA GLY A 24 9.69 -15.28 -0.65
C GLY A 24 8.76 -15.84 -1.73
N PHE A 25 7.67 -15.13 -2.03
CA PHE A 25 6.74 -15.52 -3.08
C PHE A 25 7.36 -15.45 -4.48
N ALA A 26 8.22 -14.47 -4.78
CA ALA A 26 8.92 -14.39 -6.06
C ALA A 26 9.94 -15.53 -6.22
N LEU A 27 10.69 -15.86 -5.17
CA LEU A 27 11.70 -16.92 -5.19
C LEU A 27 11.06 -18.33 -5.23
N VAL A 28 10.05 -18.58 -4.38
CA VAL A 28 9.32 -19.87 -4.34
C VAL A 28 8.41 -20.01 -5.55
N GLY A 29 7.70 -18.94 -5.93
CA GLY A 29 6.89 -18.88 -7.14
C GLY A 29 7.73 -19.17 -8.36
N GLY A 30 8.87 -18.51 -8.54
CA GLY A 30 9.80 -18.79 -9.65
C GLY A 30 10.33 -20.23 -9.69
N TYR A 31 10.34 -20.93 -8.55
CA TYR A 31 10.76 -22.34 -8.44
C TYR A 31 9.61 -23.34 -8.65
N VAL A 32 8.36 -22.98 -8.29
CA VAL A 32 7.20 -23.88 -8.23
C VAL A 32 6.19 -23.66 -9.39
N ALA A 33 6.06 -22.44 -9.92
CA ALA A 33 5.14 -22.11 -11.01
C ALA A 33 5.69 -21.00 -11.92
N PRO A 34 5.66 -21.13 -13.25
CA PRO A 34 6.06 -20.03 -14.12
C PRO A 34 5.19 -18.79 -13.83
N THR A 35 5.86 -17.64 -13.66
CA THR A 35 5.28 -16.35 -13.23
C THR A 35 4.12 -15.85 -14.11
N THR A 36 3.90 -16.46 -15.26
CA THR A 36 2.85 -16.13 -16.24
C THR A 36 1.44 -16.50 -15.80
N THR A 37 1.24 -17.58 -15.04
CA THR A 37 -0.09 -18.01 -14.51
C THR A 37 -0.60 -17.13 -13.36
N LEU A 38 0.29 -16.36 -12.73
CA LEU A 38 -0.02 -15.49 -11.60
C LEU A 38 -0.58 -14.14 -12.04
N VAL A 39 -0.07 -13.64 -13.16
CA VAL A 39 -0.49 -12.36 -13.77
C VAL A 39 -1.93 -12.44 -14.28
N SER A 40 -2.38 -13.61 -14.76
CA SER A 40 -3.74 -13.79 -15.27
C SER A 40 -4.81 -13.67 -14.18
N GLU A 41 -4.55 -14.18 -12.97
CA GLU A 41 -5.47 -14.09 -11.83
C GLU A 41 -5.45 -12.70 -11.20
N ILE A 42 -4.26 -12.10 -11.03
CA ILE A 42 -4.14 -10.74 -10.49
C ILE A 42 -4.83 -9.72 -11.41
N ARG A 43 -4.82 -9.91 -12.74
CA ARG A 43 -5.48 -8.99 -13.69
C ARG A 43 -6.98 -8.85 -13.46
N ARG A 44 -7.66 -9.87 -12.92
CA ARG A 44 -9.10 -9.79 -12.61
C ARG A 44 -9.38 -8.98 -11.34
N LEU A 45 -8.47 -9.06 -10.36
CA LEU A 45 -8.59 -8.33 -9.10
C LEU A 45 -7.84 -6.99 -9.09
N SER A 46 -7.04 -6.67 -10.11
CA SER A 46 -6.12 -5.53 -10.09
C SER A 46 -6.82 -4.19 -9.93
N LEU A 47 -8.01 -4.02 -10.52
CA LEU A 47 -8.80 -2.79 -10.38
C LEU A 47 -9.32 -2.62 -8.95
N TRP A 48 -9.84 -3.70 -8.35
CA TRP A 48 -10.31 -3.71 -6.97
C TRP A 48 -9.18 -3.50 -5.97
N LEU A 49 -8.03 -4.13 -6.19
CA LEU A 49 -6.83 -3.96 -5.38
C LEU A 49 -6.28 -2.53 -5.48
N ALA A 50 -6.23 -1.95 -6.70
CA ALA A 50 -5.80 -0.58 -6.91
C ALA A 50 -6.71 0.43 -6.19
N TRP A 51 -8.03 0.24 -6.27
CA TRP A 51 -9.00 1.06 -5.54
C TRP A 51 -8.83 0.95 -4.03
N LEU A 52 -8.68 -0.27 -3.50
CA LEU A 52 -8.51 -0.49 -2.06
C LEU A 52 -7.21 0.12 -1.53
N VAL A 53 -6.10 -0.03 -2.26
CA VAL A 53 -4.82 0.61 -1.93
C VAL A 53 -4.96 2.13 -1.95
N ALA A 54 -5.69 2.70 -2.91
CA ALA A 54 -5.95 4.13 -2.97
C ALA A 54 -6.80 4.66 -1.82
N ALA A 55 -7.86 3.94 -1.45
CA ALA A 55 -8.70 4.29 -0.32
C ALA A 55 -7.93 4.26 1.01
N VAL A 56 -7.14 3.20 1.24
CA VAL A 56 -6.35 3.03 2.47
C VAL A 56 -5.23 4.08 2.57
N ALA A 57 -4.52 4.36 1.47
CA ALA A 57 -3.48 5.40 1.46
C ALA A 57 -4.06 6.80 1.71
N THR A 58 -5.22 7.10 1.13
CA THR A 58 -5.90 8.39 1.34
C THR A 58 -6.36 8.54 2.80
N ALA A 59 -6.98 7.50 3.37
CA ALA A 59 -7.40 7.48 4.77
C ALA A 59 -6.20 7.62 5.73
N GLY A 60 -5.10 6.93 5.45
CA GLY A 60 -3.85 7.06 6.21
C GLY A 60 -3.28 8.48 6.16
N SER A 61 -3.26 9.12 4.99
CA SER A 61 -2.79 10.51 4.86
C SER A 61 -3.63 11.51 5.66
N LEU A 62 -4.95 11.27 5.75
CA LEU A 62 -5.87 12.10 6.51
C LEU A 62 -5.65 11.94 8.02
N TYR A 63 -5.46 10.71 8.49
CA TYR A 63 -5.21 10.41 9.90
C TYR A 63 -3.95 11.12 10.41
N PHE A 64 -2.86 11.08 9.64
CA PHE A 64 -1.63 11.80 10.00
C PHE A 64 -1.79 13.33 9.98
N SER A 65 -2.63 13.88 9.10
CA SER A 65 -2.86 15.33 9.02
C SER A 65 -3.78 15.87 10.12
N GLU A 66 -4.87 15.18 10.45
CA GLU A 66 -5.85 15.66 11.43
C GLU A 66 -5.54 15.24 12.87
N VAL A 67 -5.05 14.02 13.07
CA VAL A 67 -4.87 13.46 14.43
C VAL A 67 -3.47 13.74 14.97
N ALA A 68 -2.46 13.77 14.10
CA ALA A 68 -1.08 14.04 14.51
C ALA A 68 -0.61 15.47 14.19
N HIS A 69 -1.48 16.33 13.61
CA HIS A 69 -1.21 17.73 13.25
C HIS A 69 0.07 17.97 12.44
N TYR A 70 0.58 16.96 11.73
CA TYR A 70 1.70 17.15 10.82
C TYR A 70 1.22 17.94 9.60
N ALA A 71 1.87 19.08 9.33
CA ALA A 71 1.59 19.87 8.13
C ALA A 71 1.84 18.99 6.89
N PRO A 72 0.85 18.81 6.00
CA PRO A 72 0.99 17.89 4.88
C PRO A 72 2.11 18.35 3.93
N CYS A 73 3.04 17.44 3.69
CA CYS A 73 4.11 17.54 2.71
C CYS A 73 3.57 17.80 1.29
N ARG A 74 4.24 18.67 0.50
CA ARG A 74 3.89 18.86 -0.94
C ARG A 74 3.89 17.55 -1.73
N LEU A 75 4.75 16.60 -1.35
CA LEU A 75 4.79 15.25 -1.91
C LEU A 75 3.50 14.45 -1.64
N CYS A 76 2.96 14.58 -0.43
CA CYS A 76 1.78 13.84 0.04
C CYS A 76 0.50 14.33 -0.63
N TRP A 77 0.45 15.62 -0.96
CA TRP A 77 -0.61 16.20 -1.80
C TRP A 77 -0.55 15.67 -3.24
N PHE A 78 0.66 15.55 -3.81
CA PHE A 78 0.87 14.91 -5.12
C PHE A 78 0.44 13.44 -5.13
N GLN A 79 0.77 12.69 -4.07
CA GLN A 79 0.40 11.29 -3.91
C GLN A 79 -1.12 11.08 -3.91
N ARG A 80 -1.86 12.03 -3.30
CA ARG A 80 -3.32 12.01 -3.25
C ARG A 80 -3.96 12.33 -4.61
N ILE A 81 -3.42 13.28 -5.37
CA ILE A 81 -3.93 13.63 -6.71
C ILE A 81 -3.68 12.53 -7.72
N CYS A 82 -2.51 11.90 -7.68
CA CYS A 82 -2.18 10.79 -8.58
C CYS A 82 -3.03 9.53 -8.33
N MET A 83 -3.68 9.40 -7.16
CA MET A 83 -4.57 8.28 -6.85
C MET A 83 -6.01 8.46 -7.33
N TYR A 84 -6.54 9.69 -7.41
CA TYR A 84 -7.90 9.95 -7.91
C TYR A 84 -8.21 9.40 -9.31
N PRO A 85 -7.29 9.38 -10.30
CA PRO A 85 -7.58 8.81 -11.62
C PRO A 85 -7.61 7.27 -11.66
N LEU A 86 -7.14 6.56 -10.62
CA LEU A 86 -7.21 5.08 -10.53
C LEU A 86 -8.52 4.57 -9.90
N ALA A 87 -9.39 5.46 -9.44
CA ALA A 87 -10.69 5.11 -8.85
C ALA A 87 -11.85 5.09 -9.87
N GLY A 88 -11.56 5.25 -11.17
CA GLY A 88 -12.51 5.27 -12.29
C GLY A 88 -12.41 4.04 -13.17
#